data_AF-X7E2P2-F1
#
_entry.id   AF-X7E2P2-F1
#
_cell.length_a   1.000
_cell.length_b   1.000
_cell.length_c   1.000
_cell.angle_alpha   90.00
_cell.angle_beta   90.00
_cell.angle_gamma   90.00
#
_symmetry.space_group_name_H-M   'P 1'
#
loop_
_entity.id
_entity.type
_entity.pdbx_description
1 polymer ?
#
loop_
_entity_poly.entity_id
_entity_poly.type
_entity_poly.pdbx_seq_one_letter_code
_entity_poly.pdbx_strand_id
1 'polypeptide(L)'
;MDFQQTRKAQCAIDFLQGFDGYLNVDGYQAYESTNATLAGCWAHARRKFVEAEKDMPKGKAGKAQMAISYIKKLYAIKSLAKQEETVEDAFRIRTEKAPEIQAAYKA
;
A
#
# COMPACT_ATOMS: atom_id res chain seq x y z
N MET A 1 23.19 5.70 15.88
CA MET A 1 21.83 6.23 16.12
C MET A 1 21.48 7.09 14.93
N ASP A 2 20.58 6.64 14.08
CA ASP A 2 20.24 7.33 12.82
C ASP A 2 19.09 8.32 12.99
N PHE A 3 18.96 8.89 14.20
CA PHE A 3 17.96 9.90 14.49
C PHE A 3 18.34 11.20 13.76
N GLN A 4 17.42 11.68 12.94
CA GLN A 4 17.57 12.90 12.18
C GLN A 4 16.63 13.96 12.76
N GLN A 5 17.16 15.15 13.08
CA GLN A 5 16.39 16.24 13.70
C GLN A 5 15.30 16.80 12.78
N THR A 6 15.44 16.59 11.46
CA THR A 6 14.48 17.06 10.47
C THR A 6 13.87 15.88 9.71
N ARG A 7 12.73 16.12 9.07
CA ARG A 7 12.11 15.15 8.17
C ARG A 7 12.50 15.37 6.70
N LYS A 8 13.52 16.17 6.40
CA LYS A 8 13.89 16.52 5.01
C LYS A 8 14.19 15.27 4.18
N ALA A 9 13.98 15.36 2.86
CA ALA A 9 14.30 14.28 1.92
C ALA A 9 15.75 13.79 2.05
N GLN A 10 16.69 14.71 2.28
CA GLN A 10 18.10 14.40 2.50
C GLN A 10 18.33 13.35 3.58
N CYS A 11 17.55 13.37 4.67
CA CYS A 11 17.66 12.40 5.75
C CYS A 11 17.36 10.96 5.26
N ALA A 12 16.39 10.79 4.37
CA ALA A 12 16.07 9.49 3.78
C ALA A 12 17.12 9.07 2.74
N ILE A 13 17.61 10.01 1.93
CA ILE A 13 18.66 9.77 0.93
C ILE A 13 19.94 9.27 1.60
N ASP A 14 20.40 9.99 2.62
CA ASP A 14 21.65 9.66 3.34
C ASP A 14 21.54 8.32 4.06
N PHE A 15 20.37 8.03 4.66
CA PHE A 15 20.13 6.77 5.34
C PHE A 15 20.10 5.57 4.39
N LEU A 16 19.49 5.72 3.21
CA LEU A 16 19.34 4.64 2.24
C LEU A 16 20.61 4.39 1.42
N GLN A 17 21.62 5.28 1.49
CA GLN A 17 22.95 5.10 0.92
C GLN A 17 22.94 4.63 -0.55
N GLY A 18 22.04 5.19 -1.35
CA GLY A 18 21.92 4.87 -2.78
C GLY A 18 21.16 3.59 -3.11
N PHE A 19 20.46 2.96 -2.15
CA PHE A 19 19.59 1.81 -2.40
C PHE A 19 18.58 2.08 -3.53
N ASP A 20 18.50 1.16 -4.48
CA ASP A 20 17.72 1.26 -5.72
C ASP A 20 16.67 0.14 -5.88
N GLY A 21 16.60 -0.79 -4.93
CA GLY A 21 15.61 -1.87 -4.90
C GLY A 21 14.20 -1.43 -4.48
N TYR A 22 13.34 -2.40 -4.16
CA TYR A 22 12.00 -2.11 -3.68
C TYR A 22 11.98 -1.62 -2.22
N LEU A 23 11.46 -0.41 -2.00
CA LEU A 23 11.30 0.17 -0.67
C LEU A 23 9.82 0.22 -0.29
N ASN A 24 9.45 -0.51 0.77
CA ASN A 24 8.10 -0.42 1.32
C ASN A 24 7.94 0.88 2.12
N VAL A 25 7.06 1.77 1.66
CA VAL A 25 6.88 3.11 2.24
C VAL A 25 5.45 3.34 2.73
N ASP A 26 5.30 4.24 3.69
CA ASP A 26 4.02 4.70 4.23
C ASP A 26 3.35 5.81 3.38
N GLY A 27 4.03 6.25 2.32
CA GLY A 27 3.59 7.36 1.46
C GLY A 27 4.16 8.71 1.86
N TYR A 28 5.23 8.75 2.66
CA TYR A 28 5.94 10.00 2.93
C TYR A 28 6.71 10.50 1.69
N GLN A 29 6.43 11.75 1.28
CA GLN A 29 6.94 12.34 0.03
C GLN A 29 8.47 12.40 -0.06
N ALA A 30 9.19 12.45 1.07
CA ALA A 30 10.66 12.43 1.09
C ALA A 30 11.28 11.23 0.34
N TYR A 31 10.59 10.09 0.34
CA TYR A 31 11.08 8.89 -0.34
C TYR A 31 11.08 9.03 -1.87
N GLU A 32 10.29 9.95 -2.44
CA GLU A 32 10.26 10.21 -3.89
C GLU A 32 11.58 10.79 -4.42
N SER A 33 12.43 11.32 -3.54
CA SER A 33 13.77 11.82 -3.89
C SER A 33 14.86 10.73 -3.80
N THR A 34 14.49 9.48 -3.57
CA THR A 34 15.44 8.34 -3.46
C THR A 34 15.49 7.58 -4.79
N ASN A 35 16.51 6.74 -4.97
CA ASN A 35 16.65 5.89 -6.16
C ASN A 35 15.79 4.62 -6.10
N ALA A 36 15.10 4.37 -4.99
CA ALA A 36 14.39 3.14 -4.75
C ALA A 36 13.07 3.08 -5.52
N THR A 37 12.66 1.86 -5.89
CA THR A 37 11.30 1.62 -6.39
C THR A 37 10.32 1.59 -5.22
N LEU A 38 9.45 2.60 -5.13
CA LEU A 38 8.56 2.76 -3.99
C LEU A 38 7.35 1.81 -4.06
N ALA A 39 7.24 0.93 -3.07
CA ALA A 39 6.08 0.07 -2.84
C ALA A 39 5.21 0.64 -1.72
N GLY A 40 4.04 1.17 -2.06
CA GLY A 40 3.12 1.75 -1.08
C GLY A 40 2.52 0.71 -0.12
N CYS A 41 2.53 1.01 1.18
CA CYS A 41 2.00 0.12 2.20
C CYS A 41 0.46 0.17 2.27
N TRP A 42 -0.20 -0.95 1.97
CA TRP A 42 -1.67 -1.09 2.05
C TRP A 42 -2.25 -0.83 3.44
N ALA A 43 -1.51 -1.10 4.52
CA ALA A 43 -1.97 -0.81 5.88
C ALA A 43 -2.08 0.70 6.14
N HIS A 44 -1.08 1.47 5.68
CA HIS A 44 -1.08 2.93 5.77
C HIS A 44 -2.17 3.55 4.89
N ALA A 45 -2.32 3.07 3.64
CA ALA A 45 -3.38 3.50 2.74
C ALA A 45 -4.78 3.26 3.35
N ARG A 46 -5.04 2.05 3.86
CA ARG A 46 -6.32 1.70 4.50
C ARG A 46 -6.62 2.60 5.71
N ARG A 47 -5.62 2.90 6.54
CA ARG A 47 -5.82 3.74 7.74
C ARG A 47 -6.38 5.12 7.38
N LYS A 48 -5.82 5.76 6.35
CA LYS A 48 -6.31 7.06 5.87
C LYS A 48 -7.76 7.01 5.38
N PHE A 49 -8.16 5.95 4.68
CA PHE A 49 -9.57 5.79 4.26
C PHE A 49 -10.50 5.53 5.45
N VAL A 50 -10.07 4.77 6.45
CA VAL A 50 -10.86 4.54 7.68
C VAL A 50 -11.02 5.84 8.47
N GLU A 51 -10.00 6.69 8.53
CA GLU A 51 -10.09 8.02 9.13
C GLU A 51 -11.09 8.88 8.35
N ALA A 52 -10.95 8.97 7.03
CA ALA A 52 -11.89 9.70 6.18
C ALA A 52 -13.34 9.18 6.31
N GLU A 53 -13.55 7.88 6.50
CA GLU A 53 -14.87 7.30 6.74
C GLU A 53 -15.52 7.79 8.04
N LYS A 54 -14.74 7.98 9.11
CA LYS A 54 -15.25 8.49 10.39
C LYS A 54 -15.78 9.92 10.28
N ASP A 55 -15.17 10.71 9.38
CA ASP A 55 -15.54 12.10 9.15
C ASP A 55 -16.72 12.24 8.15
N MET A 56 -17.21 11.13 7.57
CA MET A 56 -18.35 11.17 6.64
C MET A 56 -19.71 11.21 7.38
N PRO A 57 -20.73 11.87 6.80
CA PRO A 57 -22.09 11.83 7.31
C PRO A 57 -22.63 10.39 7.39
N LYS A 58 -23.21 10.03 8.53
CA LYS A 58 -23.81 8.70 8.75
C LYS A 58 -24.88 8.41 7.68
N GLY A 59 -24.85 7.20 7.12
CA GLY A 59 -25.86 6.71 6.17
C GLY A 59 -25.59 6.98 4.69
N LYS A 60 -24.45 7.59 4.32
CA LYS A 60 -24.03 7.74 2.92
C LYS A 60 -22.82 6.87 2.61
N ALA A 61 -22.97 5.98 1.64
CA ALA A 61 -21.83 5.27 1.07
C ALA A 61 -20.95 6.25 0.28
N GLY A 62 -19.74 6.49 0.77
CA GLY A 62 -18.78 7.41 0.15
C GLY A 62 -17.55 6.71 -0.42
N LYS A 63 -16.71 7.49 -1.12
CA LYS A 63 -15.49 6.99 -1.78
C LYS A 63 -14.55 6.25 -0.83
N ALA A 64 -14.46 6.68 0.43
CA ALA A 64 -13.64 6.01 1.45
C ALA A 64 -14.15 4.59 1.79
N GLN A 65 -15.47 4.40 1.91
CA GLN A 65 -16.06 3.07 2.12
C GLN A 65 -15.82 2.15 0.93
N MET A 66 -15.97 2.69 -0.29
CA MET A 66 -15.66 1.96 -1.50
C MET A 66 -14.18 1.52 -1.50
N ALA A 67 -13.24 2.44 -1.26
CA ALA A 67 -11.81 2.12 -1.19
C ALA A 67 -11.49 1.04 -0.13
N ILE A 68 -12.07 1.14 1.07
CA ILE A 68 -11.93 0.11 2.12
C ILE A 68 -12.44 -1.24 1.63
N SER A 69 -13.58 -1.28 0.93
CA SER A 69 -14.13 -2.52 0.37
C SER A 69 -13.19 -3.18 -0.64
N TYR A 70 -12.57 -2.40 -1.52
CA TYR A 70 -11.61 -2.91 -2.50
C TYR A 70 -10.32 -3.42 -1.85
N ILE A 71 -9.80 -2.72 -0.85
CA ILE A 71 -8.65 -3.19 -0.06
C ILE A 71 -8.97 -4.52 0.65
N LYS A 72 -10.18 -4.67 1.19
CA LYS A 72 -10.63 -5.96 1.78
C LYS A 72 -10.62 -7.08 0.74
N LYS A 73 -11.08 -6.83 -0.49
CA LYS A 73 -11.03 -7.83 -1.59
C LYS A 73 -9.59 -8.24 -1.91
N LEU A 74 -8.64 -7.30 -1.97
CA LEU A 74 -7.22 -7.59 -2.16
C LEU A 74 -6.65 -8.44 -1.00
N TYR A 75 -7.04 -8.16 0.25
CA TYR A 75 -6.64 -8.97 1.39
C TYR A 75 -7.23 -10.39 1.35
N ALA A 76 -8.45 -10.56 0.86
CA ALA A 76 -9.02 -11.89 0.62
C ALA A 76 -8.19 -12.69 -0.38
N ILE A 77 -7.78 -12.08 -1.49
CA ILE A 77 -6.87 -12.72 -2.47
C ILE A 77 -5.54 -13.10 -1.82
N LYS A 78 -4.96 -12.21 -1.00
CA LYS A 78 -3.71 -12.52 -0.27
C LYS A 78 -3.89 -13.69 0.70
N SER A 79 -5.02 -13.78 1.39
CA SER A 79 -5.34 -14.87 2.30
C SER A 79 -5.51 -16.20 1.54
N LEU A 80 -6.19 -16.19 0.39
CA LEU A 80 -6.29 -17.37 -0.49
C LEU A 80 -4.91 -17.83 -0.96
N ALA A 81 -4.10 -16.92 -1.49
CA ALA A 81 -2.74 -17.23 -1.94
C ALA A 81 -1.83 -17.74 -0.81
N LYS A 82 -2.14 -17.47 0.47
CA LYS A 82 -1.36 -17.98 1.61
C LYS A 82 -1.70 -19.43 1.94
N GLN A 83 -2.83 -19.95 1.45
CA GLN A 83 -3.26 -21.33 1.68
C GLN A 83 -2.62 -22.31 0.69
N GLU A 84 -2.01 -21.80 -0.38
CA GLU A 84 -1.28 -22.62 -1.35
C GLU A 84 0.01 -23.17 -0.76
N GLU A 85 0.36 -24.38 -1.18
CA GLU A 85 1.56 -25.08 -0.74
C GLU A 85 2.82 -24.56 -1.44
N THR A 86 2.67 -24.13 -2.71
CA THR A 86 3.78 -23.67 -3.54
C THR A 86 3.80 -22.14 -3.66
N VAL A 87 5.00 -21.59 -3.85
CA VAL A 87 5.17 -20.15 -4.09
C VAL A 87 4.60 -19.77 -5.45
N GLU A 88 4.67 -20.69 -6.41
CA GLU A 88 4.20 -20.55 -7.79
C GLU A 88 2.67 -20.43 -7.84
N ASP A 89 1.93 -21.28 -7.13
CA ASP A 89 0.47 -21.20 -7.05
C ASP A 89 0.02 -19.95 -6.29
N ALA A 90 0.68 -19.63 -5.19
CA ALA A 90 0.47 -18.39 -4.45
C ALA A 90 0.73 -17.16 -5.34
N PHE A 91 1.74 -17.21 -6.20
CA PHE A 91 2.05 -16.16 -7.17
C PHE A 91 0.94 -16.07 -8.20
N ARG A 92 0.57 -17.18 -8.85
CA ARG A 92 -0.48 -17.27 -9.87
C ARG A 92 -1.81 -16.70 -9.39
N ILE A 93 -2.25 -17.05 -8.19
CA ILE A 93 -3.49 -16.49 -7.60
C ILE A 93 -3.43 -14.96 -7.50
N ARG A 94 -2.28 -14.41 -7.11
CA ARG A 94 -2.10 -12.95 -7.00
C ARG A 94 -2.11 -12.29 -8.37
N THR A 95 -1.38 -12.84 -9.35
CA THR A 95 -1.29 -12.26 -10.70
C THR A 95 -2.59 -12.38 -11.49
N GLU A 96 -3.39 -13.44 -11.29
CA GLU A 96 -4.67 -13.61 -11.99
C GLU A 96 -5.79 -12.77 -11.37
N LYS A 97 -5.92 -12.78 -10.03
CA LYS A 97 -7.10 -12.20 -9.37
C LYS A 97 -6.94 -10.73 -8.96
N ALA A 98 -5.73 -10.28 -8.63
CA ALA A 98 -5.53 -8.91 -8.15
C ALA A 98 -5.79 -7.82 -9.22
N PRO A 99 -5.41 -8.00 -10.50
CA PRO A 99 -5.64 -6.99 -11.53
C PRO A 99 -7.11 -6.64 -11.74
N GLU A 100 -8.01 -7.63 -11.65
CA GLU A 100 -9.46 -7.43 -11.79
C GLU A 100 -9.99 -6.45 -10.72
N ILE A 101 -9.60 -6.66 -9.47
CA ILE A 101 -9.99 -5.80 -8.34
C ILE A 101 -9.43 -4.39 -8.50
N GLN A 102 -8.20 -4.27 -9.01
CA GLN A 102 -7.56 -2.97 -9.25
C GLN A 102 -8.20 -2.21 -10.41
N ALA A 103 -8.52 -2.89 -11.50
CA ALA A 103 -9.20 -2.31 -12.66
C ALA A 103 -10.59 -1.78 -12.27
N ALA A 104 -11.36 -2.58 -11.52
CA ALA A 104 -12.69 -2.20 -11.06
C ALA A 104 -12.70 -1.00 -10.10
N TYR A 105 -11.59 -0.71 -9.40
CA TYR A 105 -11.48 0.50 -8.56
C TYR A 105 -11.14 1.76 -9.37
N LYS A 106 -10.50 1.63 -10.54
CA LYS A 106 -10.09 2.76 -11.39
C LYS A 106 -11.20 3.23 -12.34
N ALA A 107 -12.21 2.39 -12.58
CA ALA A 107 -13.40 2.71 -13.38
C ALA A 107 -14.36 3.64 -12.62
#